data_AF-A0A1B9JGV5-F1
#
_entry.id   AF-A0A1B9JGV5-F1
#
_cell.length_a   1.000
_cell.length_b   1.000
_cell.length_c   1.000
_cell.angle_alpha   90.00
_cell.angle_beta   90.00
_cell.angle_gamma   90.00
#
_symmetry.space_group_name_H-M   'P 1'
#
loop_
_entity.id
_entity.type
_entity.pdbx_description
1 polymer ?
#
loop_
_entity_poly.entity_id
_entity_poly.type
_entity_poly.pdbx_seq_one_letter_code
_entity_poly.pdbx_strand_id
1 'polypeptide(L)'
;MIQRQKQIDFARIRKAIGYLSENYKSQPTLEQAAEHVNLSSYHFQRMFSNWAGVSPKQFLRYINITHAKKLLKEDKASLLDTTYELGLSSTSRLHDLFIDIEGMTPREYKNGSETLSINYSFIESPFGKTIVASTIKGICYIAFVNDEESSLKLLKNQYPNALYQKHRDQIQQNVNKFIPFIN
;
A
#
# COMPACT_ATOMS: atom_id res chain seq x y z
N MET A 1 -11.00 27.26 -20.21
CA MET A 1 -11.34 27.17 -18.77
C MET A 1 -10.99 25.82 -18.14
N ILE A 2 -11.30 24.68 -18.78
CA ILE A 2 -11.05 23.32 -18.22
C ILE A 2 -9.57 23.05 -17.87
N GLN A 3 -8.62 23.51 -18.69
CA GLN A 3 -7.18 23.32 -18.41
C GLN A 3 -6.69 24.06 -17.16
N ARG A 4 -7.24 25.27 -16.88
CA ARG A 4 -6.86 26.07 -15.70
C ARG A 4 -7.37 25.43 -14.41
N GLN A 5 -8.60 24.91 -14.40
CA GLN A 5 -9.15 24.21 -13.24
C GLN A 5 -8.34 22.93 -12.94
N LYS A 6 -8.01 22.14 -13.97
CA LYS A 6 -7.16 20.94 -13.79
C LYS A 6 -5.79 21.27 -13.21
N GLN A 7 -5.16 22.38 -13.62
CA GLN A 7 -3.88 22.81 -13.04
C GLN A 7 -4.01 23.21 -11.57
N ILE A 8 -5.10 23.89 -11.19
CA ILE A 8 -5.37 24.26 -9.80
C ILE A 8 -5.61 23.01 -8.95
N ASP A 9 -6.43 22.07 -9.42
CA ASP A 9 -6.73 20.83 -8.71
C ASP A 9 -5.45 20.00 -8.54
N PHE A 10 -4.65 19.85 -9.60
CA PHE A 10 -3.35 19.19 -9.52
C PHE A 10 -2.43 19.85 -8.47
N ALA A 11 -2.31 21.17 -8.48
CA ALA A 11 -1.47 21.89 -7.52
C ALA A 11 -1.95 21.69 -6.07
N ARG A 12 -3.28 21.67 -5.85
CA ARG A 12 -3.89 21.38 -4.54
C ARG A 12 -3.59 19.95 -4.08
N ILE A 13 -3.79 18.96 -4.95
CA ILE A 13 -3.53 17.56 -4.59
C ILE A 13 -2.04 17.32 -4.37
N ARG A 14 -1.15 17.91 -5.16
CA ARG A 14 0.29 17.88 -4.91
C ARG A 14 0.64 18.43 -3.53
N LYS A 15 0.04 19.58 -3.14
CA LYS A 15 0.22 20.19 -1.82
C LYS A 15 -0.31 19.28 -0.70
N ALA A 16 -1.48 18.68 -0.89
CA ALA A 16 -2.06 17.74 0.07
C ALA A 16 -1.19 16.48 0.25
N ILE A 17 -0.68 15.90 -0.83
CA ILE A 17 0.25 14.75 -0.78
C ILE A 17 1.50 15.11 0.00
N GLY A 18 2.07 16.29 -0.24
CA GLY A 18 3.22 16.81 0.52
C GLY A 18 2.90 16.90 2.01
N TYR A 19 1.79 17.57 2.36
CA TYR A 19 1.32 17.71 3.73
C TYR A 19 1.15 16.36 4.44
N LEU A 20 0.44 15.40 3.82
CA LEU A 20 0.23 14.07 4.39
C LEU A 20 1.54 13.29 4.56
N SER A 21 2.47 13.42 3.61
CA SER A 21 3.78 12.76 3.66
C SER A 21 4.68 13.34 4.75
N GLU A 22 4.62 14.65 5.00
CA GLU A 22 5.43 15.33 6.02
C GLU A 22 4.84 15.15 7.43
N ASN A 23 3.51 15.06 7.54
CA ASN A 23 2.80 15.05 8.81
C ASN A 23 2.23 13.68 9.19
N TYR A 24 2.59 12.59 8.48
CA TYR A 24 2.00 11.26 8.71
C TYR A 24 2.08 10.81 10.19
N LYS A 25 3.18 11.16 10.90
CA LYS A 25 3.39 10.79 12.32
C LYS A 25 2.30 11.34 13.24
N SER A 26 1.77 12.52 12.96
CA SER A 26 0.69 13.12 13.77
C SER A 26 -0.70 12.59 13.40
N GLN A 27 -0.79 11.67 12.44
CA GLN A 27 -2.04 11.08 11.92
C GLN A 27 -3.12 12.15 11.61
N PRO A 28 -2.85 13.11 10.69
CA PRO A 28 -3.74 14.22 10.44
C PRO A 28 -5.12 13.74 10.00
N THR A 29 -6.16 14.41 10.49
CA THR A 29 -7.54 14.11 10.12
C THR A 29 -7.85 14.57 8.69
N LEU A 30 -8.98 14.10 8.16
CA LEU A 30 -9.46 14.53 6.84
C LEU A 30 -9.68 16.05 6.80
N GLU A 31 -10.22 16.61 7.89
CA GLU A 31 -10.50 18.04 8.07
C GLU A 31 -9.21 18.85 8.04
N GLN A 32 -8.18 18.43 8.78
CA GLN A 32 -6.88 19.11 8.83
C GLN A 32 -6.21 19.11 7.45
N ALA A 33 -6.25 17.99 6.73
CA ALA A 33 -5.70 17.90 5.38
C ALA A 33 -6.49 18.75 4.36
N ALA A 34 -7.82 18.82 4.50
CA ALA A 34 -8.67 19.64 3.64
C ALA A 34 -8.45 21.14 3.88
N GLU A 35 -8.34 21.56 5.15
CA GLU A 35 -8.04 22.93 5.56
C GLU A 35 -6.69 23.40 5.00
N HIS A 36 -5.66 22.54 5.02
CA HIS A 36 -4.34 22.85 4.47
C HIS A 36 -4.35 23.27 2.97
N VAL A 37 -5.37 22.83 2.24
CA VAL A 37 -5.57 23.15 0.81
C VAL A 37 -6.81 24.02 0.54
N ASN A 38 -7.41 24.59 1.60
CA ASN A 38 -8.59 25.45 1.57
C ASN A 38 -9.80 24.80 0.87
N LEU A 39 -10.09 23.55 1.23
CA LEU A 39 -11.25 22.79 0.75
C LEU A 39 -12.10 22.29 1.93
N SER A 40 -13.38 22.02 1.67
CA SER A 40 -14.19 21.22 2.60
C SER A 40 -13.76 19.75 2.57
N SER A 41 -13.93 19.02 3.68
CA SER A 41 -13.59 17.59 3.76
C SER A 41 -14.20 16.76 2.63
N TYR A 42 -15.48 17.00 2.30
CA TYR A 42 -16.17 16.29 1.22
C TYR A 42 -15.53 16.54 -0.15
N HIS A 43 -15.27 17.82 -0.47
CA HIS A 43 -14.66 18.18 -1.75
C HIS A 43 -13.23 17.66 -1.85
N PHE A 44 -12.46 17.78 -0.76
CA PHE A 44 -11.09 17.28 -0.67
C PHE A 44 -11.03 15.78 -0.88
N GLN A 45 -11.85 14.99 -0.17
CA GLN A 45 -11.86 13.53 -0.30
C GLN A 45 -12.11 13.10 -1.75
N ARG A 46 -13.14 13.69 -2.39
CA ARG A 46 -13.47 13.37 -3.78
C ARG A 46 -12.36 13.79 -4.74
N MET A 47 -11.83 15.01 -4.60
CA MET A 47 -10.75 15.50 -5.47
C MET A 47 -9.50 14.64 -5.31
N PHE A 48 -9.11 14.33 -4.07
CA PHE A 48 -7.94 13.52 -3.78
C PHE A 48 -8.08 12.11 -4.36
N SER A 49 -9.21 11.44 -4.15
CA SER A 49 -9.44 10.10 -4.74
C SER A 49 -9.46 10.09 -6.26
N ASN A 50 -9.97 11.14 -6.89
CA ASN A 50 -9.98 11.23 -8.35
C ASN A 50 -8.59 11.43 -8.95
N TRP A 51 -7.67 12.08 -8.23
CA TRP A 51 -6.32 12.41 -8.72
C TRP A 51 -5.23 11.47 -8.22
N ALA A 52 -5.40 10.88 -7.04
CA ALA A 52 -4.42 9.97 -6.41
C ALA A 52 -4.84 8.50 -6.50
N GLY A 53 -6.02 8.21 -7.04
CA GLY A 53 -6.58 6.84 -7.17
C GLY A 53 -7.04 6.20 -5.85
N VAL A 54 -6.75 6.83 -4.69
CA VAL A 54 -7.05 6.30 -3.35
C VAL A 54 -7.57 7.40 -2.43
N SER A 55 -8.27 7.05 -1.36
CA SER A 55 -8.69 8.06 -0.35
C SER A 55 -7.49 8.62 0.43
N PRO A 56 -7.57 9.86 0.97
CA PRO A 56 -6.53 10.43 1.84
C PRO A 56 -6.17 9.50 3.01
N LYS A 57 -7.18 8.84 3.59
CA LYS A 57 -7.00 7.86 4.67
C LYS A 57 -6.21 6.64 4.21
N GLN A 58 -6.51 6.08 3.04
CA GLN A 58 -5.73 4.98 2.47
C GLN A 58 -4.30 5.42 2.17
N PHE A 59 -4.10 6.62 1.63
CA PHE A 59 -2.78 7.17 1.37
C PHE A 59 -1.90 7.23 2.63
N LEU A 60 -2.43 7.76 3.74
CA LEU A 60 -1.73 7.75 5.03
C LEU A 60 -1.40 6.33 5.50
N ARG A 61 -2.32 5.39 5.33
CA ARG A 61 -2.08 3.98 5.64
C ARG A 61 -0.91 3.40 4.83
N TYR A 62 -0.79 3.75 3.55
CA TYR A 62 0.33 3.33 2.69
C TYR A 62 1.68 3.94 3.11
N ILE A 63 1.69 5.20 3.56
CA ILE A 63 2.89 5.81 4.14
C ILE A 63 3.30 5.07 5.42
N ASN A 64 2.34 4.87 6.33
CA ASN A 64 2.57 4.20 7.61
C ASN A 64 3.15 2.79 7.42
N ILE A 65 2.58 1.97 6.53
CA ILE A 65 3.06 0.60 6.32
C ILE A 65 4.45 0.57 5.67
N THR A 66 4.75 1.51 4.76
CA THR A 66 6.07 1.64 4.13
C THR A 66 7.14 1.91 5.18
N HIS A 67 6.86 2.83 6.12
CA HIS A 67 7.75 3.10 7.23
C HIS A 67 7.84 1.94 8.23
N ALA A 68 6.72 1.28 8.54
CA ALA A 68 6.70 0.10 9.40
C ALA A 68 7.63 -1.00 8.86
N LYS A 69 7.54 -1.28 7.56
CA LYS A 69 8.37 -2.29 6.88
C LYS A 69 9.85 -1.96 6.98
N LYS A 70 10.23 -0.69 6.86
CA LYS A 70 11.61 -0.23 7.04
C LYS A 70 12.10 -0.49 8.48
N LEU A 71 11.31 -0.07 9.48
CA LEU A 71 11.65 -0.23 10.89
C LEU A 71 11.81 -1.71 11.30
N LEU A 72 10.92 -2.58 10.79
CA LEU A 72 10.97 -4.01 11.10
C LEU A 72 12.14 -4.73 10.43
N LYS A 73 12.54 -4.31 9.21
CA LYS A 73 13.69 -4.89 8.50
C LYS A 73 15.04 -4.50 9.09
N GLU A 74 15.14 -3.32 9.70
CA GLU A 74 16.38 -2.86 10.34
C GLU A 74 16.66 -3.55 11.69
N ASP A 75 15.84 -4.54 12.07
CA ASP A 75 15.91 -5.46 13.23
C ASP A 75 16.06 -4.81 14.62
N LYS A 76 15.94 -3.49 14.71
CA LYS A 76 16.14 -2.70 15.94
C LYS A 76 14.85 -2.32 16.66
N ALA A 77 13.68 -2.43 16.01
CA ALA A 77 12.42 -2.01 16.59
C ALA A 77 11.55 -3.22 16.98
N SER A 78 10.99 -3.21 18.20
CA SER A 78 9.89 -4.10 18.55
C SER A 78 8.60 -3.67 17.84
N LEU A 79 7.56 -4.51 17.88
CA LEU A 79 6.23 -4.11 17.39
C LEU A 79 5.69 -2.90 18.15
N LEU A 80 6.02 -2.78 19.44
CA LEU A 80 5.61 -1.65 20.28
C LEU A 80 6.33 -0.37 19.84
N ASP A 81 7.64 -0.42 19.64
CA ASP A 81 8.42 0.73 19.17
C ASP A 81 7.96 1.17 17.79
N THR A 82 7.74 0.22 16.89
CA THR A 82 7.21 0.48 15.54
C THR A 82 5.84 1.15 15.60
N THR A 83 4.97 0.68 16.50
CA THR A 83 3.63 1.28 16.70
C THR A 83 3.74 2.72 17.19
N TYR A 84 4.63 2.97 18.16
CA TYR A 84 4.87 4.30 18.73
C TYR A 84 5.44 5.27 17.69
N GLU A 85 6.47 4.85 16.93
CA GLU A 85 7.10 5.67 15.89
C GLU A 85 6.15 6.08 14.76
N LEU A 86 5.14 5.26 14.50
CA LEU A 86 4.11 5.53 13.49
C LEU A 86 2.95 6.38 14.04
N GLY A 87 2.90 6.67 15.34
CA GLY A 87 1.77 7.37 15.96
C GLY A 87 0.48 6.55 15.96
N LEU A 88 0.58 5.21 15.92
CA LEU A 88 -0.57 4.32 15.97
C LEU A 88 -1.04 4.13 17.42
N SER A 89 -2.36 4.00 17.61
CA SER A 89 -2.93 3.90 18.96
C SER A 89 -2.73 2.54 19.64
N SER A 90 -2.37 1.48 18.90
CA SER A 90 -2.06 0.17 19.47
C SER A 90 -1.34 -0.74 18.47
N THR A 91 -0.68 -1.78 18.99
CA THR A 91 -0.06 -2.84 18.18
C THR A 91 -1.08 -3.62 17.35
N SER A 92 -2.33 -3.70 17.80
CA SER A 92 -3.44 -4.24 17.01
C SER A 92 -3.68 -3.43 15.74
N ARG A 93 -3.57 -2.10 15.78
CA ARG A 93 -3.69 -1.26 14.57
C ARG A 93 -2.56 -1.53 13.58
N LEU A 94 -1.35 -1.73 14.07
CA LEU A 94 -0.22 -2.12 13.23
C LEU A 94 -0.47 -3.50 12.60
N HIS A 95 -1.00 -4.45 13.36
CA HIS A 95 -1.35 -5.77 12.86
C HIS A 95 -2.41 -5.69 11.76
N ASP A 96 -3.53 -4.99 11.99
CA ASP A 96 -4.60 -4.80 11.01
C ASP A 96 -4.08 -4.13 9.73
N LEU A 97 -3.20 -3.13 9.88
CA LEU A 97 -2.58 -2.43 8.75
C LEU A 97 -1.79 -3.39 7.84
N PHE A 98 -1.03 -4.29 8.46
CA PHE A 98 -0.24 -5.31 7.76
C PHE A 98 -1.11 -6.35 7.07
N ILE A 99 -2.16 -6.85 7.73
CA ILE A 99 -3.10 -7.78 7.11
C ILE A 99 -3.76 -7.15 5.89
N ASP A 100 -4.30 -5.95 6.04
CA ASP A 100 -5.09 -5.29 5.01
C ASP A 100 -4.28 -4.88 3.77
N ILE A 101 -3.00 -4.53 3.94
CA ILE A 101 -2.18 -3.97 2.86
C ILE A 101 -1.15 -4.96 2.33
N GLU A 102 -0.52 -5.73 3.21
CA GLU A 102 0.58 -6.64 2.85
C GLU A 102 0.14 -8.11 2.80
N GLY A 103 -1.12 -8.41 3.16
CA GLY A 103 -1.63 -9.77 3.17
C GLY A 103 -0.86 -10.69 4.11
N MET A 104 -0.23 -10.17 5.17
CA MET A 104 0.54 -10.94 6.16
C MET A 104 0.66 -10.17 7.46
N THR A 105 1.04 -10.84 8.54
CA THR A 105 1.25 -10.19 9.85
C THR A 105 2.60 -9.47 9.91
N PRO A 106 2.78 -8.49 10.82
CA PRO A 106 4.08 -7.84 11.02
C PRO A 106 5.20 -8.84 11.35
N ARG A 107 4.89 -9.89 12.12
CA ARG A 107 5.85 -10.94 12.50
C ARG A 107 6.26 -11.81 11.32
N GLU A 108 5.29 -12.21 10.50
CA GLU A 108 5.56 -12.94 9.25
C GLU A 108 6.43 -12.11 8.30
N TYR A 109 6.18 -10.81 8.20
CA TYR A 109 7.04 -9.90 7.43
C TYR A 109 8.46 -9.82 8.00
N LYS A 110 8.59 -9.61 9.31
CA LYS A 110 9.88 -9.45 10.00
C LYS A 110 10.78 -10.69 9.82
N ASN A 111 10.23 -11.90 9.92
CA ASN A 111 11.00 -13.15 9.82
C ASN A 111 11.25 -13.59 8.36
N GLY A 112 11.11 -12.69 7.38
CA GLY A 112 11.32 -13.02 5.98
C GLY A 112 10.29 -14.02 5.43
N SER A 113 9.12 -14.13 6.07
CA SER A 113 8.02 -15.01 5.65
C SER A 113 8.28 -16.51 5.81
N GLU A 114 9.06 -16.90 6.83
CA GLU A 114 9.54 -18.27 7.14
C GLU A 114 8.45 -19.36 7.23
N THR A 115 7.18 -18.99 7.34
CA THR A 115 6.03 -19.93 7.38
C THR A 115 4.93 -19.57 6.38
N LEU A 116 5.19 -18.62 5.49
CA LEU A 116 4.20 -18.10 4.55
C LEU A 116 4.16 -19.00 3.31
N SER A 117 3.00 -19.55 3.01
CA SER A 117 2.74 -20.16 1.71
C SER A 117 2.22 -19.08 0.76
N ILE A 118 2.95 -18.83 -0.31
CA ILE A 118 2.66 -17.83 -1.33
C ILE A 118 2.30 -18.55 -2.63
N ASN A 119 1.03 -18.40 -3.02
CA ASN A 119 0.59 -18.72 -4.36
C ASN A 119 0.96 -17.56 -5.28
N TYR A 120 1.48 -17.84 -6.47
CA TYR A 120 1.68 -16.83 -7.50
C TYR A 120 1.20 -17.30 -8.86
N SER A 121 0.76 -16.35 -9.68
CA SER A 121 0.45 -16.58 -11.08
C SER A 121 0.76 -15.34 -11.92
N PHE A 122 0.83 -15.56 -13.24
CA PHE A 122 0.96 -14.49 -14.21
C PHE A 122 -0.41 -14.22 -14.84
N ILE A 123 -0.83 -12.95 -14.83
CA ILE A 123 -2.17 -12.54 -15.27
C ILE A 123 -2.03 -11.37 -16.25
N GLU A 124 -2.74 -11.46 -17.38
CA GLU A 124 -2.90 -10.35 -18.31
C GLU A 124 -3.82 -9.28 -17.72
N SER A 125 -3.37 -8.03 -17.76
CA SER A 125 -4.14 -6.87 -17.32
C SER A 125 -4.22 -5.82 -18.44
N PRO A 126 -5.13 -4.83 -18.35
CA PRO A 126 -5.20 -3.73 -19.31
C PRO A 126 -3.89 -2.93 -19.45
N PHE A 127 -2.99 -3.04 -18.47
CA PHE A 127 -1.71 -2.34 -18.44
C PHE A 127 -0.52 -3.27 -18.76
N GLY A 128 -0.80 -4.47 -19.26
CA GLY A 128 0.20 -5.50 -19.58
C GLY A 128 0.21 -6.66 -18.60
N LYS A 129 1.13 -7.60 -18.82
CA LYS A 129 1.28 -8.80 -18.02
C LYS A 129 1.77 -8.46 -16.61
N THR A 130 1.18 -9.11 -15.62
CA THR A 130 1.49 -8.90 -14.20
C THR A 130 1.78 -10.23 -13.51
N ILE A 131 2.66 -10.19 -12.51
CA ILE A 131 2.79 -11.25 -11.52
C ILE A 131 1.95 -10.84 -10.31
N VAL A 132 1.09 -11.75 -9.86
CA VAL A 132 0.31 -11.56 -8.64
C VAL A 132 0.68 -12.67 -7.68
N ALA A 133 0.95 -12.30 -6.43
CA ALA A 133 1.19 -13.24 -5.35
C ALA A 133 0.22 -12.99 -4.18
N SER A 134 -0.25 -14.08 -3.59
CA SER A 134 -1.21 -14.08 -2.49
C SER A 134 -0.82 -15.06 -1.39
N THR A 135 -1.17 -14.70 -0.17
CA THR A 135 -1.22 -15.58 0.99
C THR A 135 -2.69 -15.91 1.28
N ILE A 136 -2.95 -16.74 2.29
CA ILE A 136 -4.31 -16.97 2.80
C ILE A 136 -5.00 -15.70 3.31
N LYS A 137 -4.26 -14.63 3.61
CA LYS A 137 -4.78 -13.37 4.17
C LYS A 137 -5.04 -12.30 3.10
N GLY A 138 -4.53 -12.46 1.88
CA GLY A 138 -4.73 -11.51 0.80
C GLY A 138 -3.59 -11.46 -0.21
N ILE A 139 -3.69 -10.50 -1.14
CA ILE A 139 -2.61 -10.20 -2.10
C ILE A 139 -1.45 -9.57 -1.34
N CYS A 140 -0.25 -10.15 -1.45
CA CYS A 140 0.97 -9.64 -0.81
C CYS A 140 1.96 -9.05 -1.82
N TYR A 141 1.72 -9.23 -3.11
CA TYR A 141 2.59 -8.69 -4.16
C TYR A 141 1.84 -8.58 -5.49
N ILE A 142 2.06 -7.46 -6.17
CA ILE A 142 1.68 -7.26 -7.57
C ILE A 142 2.77 -6.44 -8.25
N ALA A 143 3.20 -6.86 -9.45
CA ALA A 143 4.14 -6.11 -10.25
C ALA A 143 3.95 -6.39 -11.73
N PHE A 144 4.29 -5.41 -12.57
CA PHE A 144 4.38 -5.62 -14.02
C PHE A 144 5.53 -6.54 -14.37
N VAL A 145 5.33 -7.34 -15.42
CA VAL A 145 6.25 -8.39 -15.86
C VAL A 145 6.89 -7.95 -17.16
N ASN A 146 8.19 -7.70 -17.09
CA ASN A 146 9.03 -7.60 -18.29
C ASN A 146 9.52 -9.00 -18.70
N ASP A 147 9.93 -9.79 -17.71
CA ASP A 147 10.43 -11.15 -17.83
C ASP A 147 9.95 -11.97 -16.62
N GLU A 148 9.39 -13.17 -16.86
CA GLU A 148 8.80 -13.99 -15.79
C GLU A 148 9.84 -14.41 -14.74
N GLU A 149 11.05 -14.77 -15.17
CA GLU A 149 12.10 -15.25 -14.28
C GLU A 149 12.58 -14.14 -13.34
N SER A 150 12.89 -12.98 -13.89
CA SER A 150 13.31 -11.79 -13.15
C SER A 150 12.22 -11.29 -12.20
N SER A 151 10.96 -11.29 -12.65
CA SER A 151 9.81 -10.92 -11.80
C SER A 151 9.61 -11.90 -10.64
N LEU A 152 9.76 -13.21 -10.88
CA LEU A 152 9.71 -14.21 -9.81
C LEU A 152 10.89 -14.06 -8.84
N LYS A 153 12.09 -13.75 -9.35
CA LYS A 153 13.27 -13.48 -8.52
C LYS A 153 13.07 -12.27 -7.61
N LEU A 154 12.47 -11.19 -8.10
CA LEU A 154 12.13 -10.01 -7.28
C LEU A 154 11.14 -10.36 -6.16
N LEU A 155 10.09 -11.14 -6.48
CA LEU A 155 9.15 -11.65 -5.48
C LEU A 155 9.85 -12.50 -4.40
N LYS A 156 10.77 -13.38 -4.81
CA LYS A 156 11.57 -14.21 -3.89
C LYS A 156 12.54 -13.40 -3.04
N ASN A 157 13.18 -12.38 -3.60
CA ASN A 157 14.05 -11.48 -2.83
C ASN A 157 13.29 -10.69 -1.77
N GLN A 158 12.02 -10.38 -2.05
CA GLN A 158 11.17 -9.67 -1.09
C GLN A 158 10.74 -10.56 0.08
N TYR A 159 10.49 -11.86 -0.15
CA TYR A 159 10.05 -12.84 0.85
C TYR A 159 10.93 -14.11 0.82
N PRO A 160 12.22 -14.01 1.20
CA PRO A 160 13.22 -15.04 0.92
C PRO A 160 12.97 -16.38 1.59
N ASN A 161 12.22 -16.41 2.71
CA ASN A 161 11.96 -17.63 3.47
C ASN A 161 10.56 -18.21 3.23
N ALA A 162 9.81 -17.68 2.26
CA ALA A 162 8.47 -18.18 1.93
C ALA A 162 8.50 -19.46 1.07
N LEU A 163 7.42 -20.25 1.15
CA LEU A 163 7.17 -21.38 0.27
C LEU A 163 6.33 -20.92 -0.93
N TYR A 164 6.74 -21.27 -2.14
CA TYR A 164 6.11 -20.78 -3.37
C TYR A 164 5.41 -21.87 -4.15
N GLN A 165 4.20 -21.57 -4.64
CA GLN A 165 3.45 -22.43 -5.53
C GLN A 165 2.97 -21.63 -6.74
N LYS A 166 3.25 -22.10 -7.97
CA LYS A 166 2.71 -21.51 -9.20
C LYS A 166 1.26 -21.97 -9.36
N HIS A 167 0.36 -21.32 -8.63
CA HIS A 167 -1.05 -21.67 -8.56
C HIS A 167 -1.89 -20.39 -8.48
N ARG A 168 -2.94 -20.32 -9.31
CA ARG A 168 -3.89 -19.21 -9.30
C ARG A 168 -5.04 -19.53 -8.36
N ASP A 169 -5.15 -18.80 -7.26
CA ASP A 169 -6.22 -18.96 -6.28
C ASP A 169 -7.37 -17.96 -6.47
N GLN A 170 -8.41 -18.09 -5.65
CA GLN A 170 -9.60 -17.23 -5.67
C GLN A 170 -9.28 -15.77 -5.31
N ILE A 171 -8.24 -15.53 -4.50
CA ILE A 171 -7.82 -14.18 -4.08
C ILE A 171 -7.28 -13.43 -5.30
N GLN A 172 -6.47 -14.10 -6.13
CA GLN A 172 -5.91 -13.54 -7.35
C GLN A 172 -6.94 -13.30 -8.47
N GLN A 173 -8.09 -13.98 -8.45
CA GLN A 173 -9.13 -13.76 -9.47
C GLN A 173 -9.77 -12.36 -9.38
N ASN A 174 -9.79 -11.77 -8.18
CA ASN A 174 -10.38 -10.44 -7.97
C ASN A 174 -9.45 -9.28 -8.37
N VAL A 175 -8.18 -9.55 -8.71
CA VAL A 175 -7.17 -8.52 -9.03
C VAL A 175 -7.64 -7.59 -10.15
N ASN A 176 -8.28 -8.12 -11.19
CA ASN A 176 -8.76 -7.33 -12.33
C ASN A 176 -9.83 -6.30 -11.94
N LYS A 177 -10.47 -6.42 -10.76
CA LYS A 177 -11.41 -5.42 -10.22
C LYS A 177 -10.69 -4.25 -9.53
N PHE A 178 -9.43 -4.43 -9.11
CA PHE A 178 -8.62 -3.43 -8.38
C PHE A 178 -7.65 -2.67 -9.29
N ILE A 179 -7.28 -3.26 -10.42
CA ILE A 179 -6.40 -2.65 -11.41
C ILE A 179 -6.96 -1.39 -12.14
N PRO A 180 -8.28 -1.14 -12.32
CA PRO A 180 -8.73 0.04 -13.10
C PRO A 180 -8.55 1.40 -12.40
N PHE A 181 -7.98 1.46 -11.20
CA PHE A 181 -7.84 2.71 -10.42
C PHE A 181 -6.43 3.31 -10.39
N ILE A 182 -5.47 2.73 -11.12
CA ILE A 182 -4.16 3.36 -11.33
C ILE A 182 -4.27 4.29 -12.57
N ASN A 183 -4.78 5.49 -12.33
CA ASN A 183 -4.68 6.65 -13.23
C ASN A 183 -4.10 7.83 -12.44
#